data_AF-A0A640TJZ3-F1
#
_entry.id   AF-A0A640TJZ3-F1
#
_cell.length_a   1.000
_cell.length_b   1.000
_cell.length_c   1.000
_cell.angle_alpha   90.00
_cell.angle_beta   90.00
_cell.angle_gamma   90.00
#
_symmetry.space_group_name_H-M   'P 1'
#
loop_
_entity.id
_entity.type
_entity.pdbx_description
1 polymer ?
#
loop_
_entity_poly.entity_id
_entity_poly.type
_entity_poly.pdbx_seq_one_letter_code
_entity_poly.pdbx_strand_id
1 'polypeptide(L)'
;MVAPSQGDGHQGSLRPFGDGYWGSLRPFGDGYWGSLRPFDDATGGTSARTVILWPDTFTNHLSPEVGRAAVHVLEAAGLRPLLPPTAPLRQPGGALPQSVLPRLHRPPLCCGLTYVSTGQLDRARRVMRRTVEVLSPLLQDGHPLVVLEPSCAAALRTDLPELLSDDPRAAQLARSVRTFVQALEELAPDWQGPTPARSTGIRPRNGNPRGRLLVPYSA
;
A
#
# COMPACT_ATOMS: atom_id res chain seq x y z
N MET A 1 38.44 -12.83 41.90
CA MET A 1 38.68 -11.59 41.14
C MET A 1 38.63 -11.95 39.66
N VAL A 2 37.48 -11.73 39.03
CA VAL A 2 37.24 -12.00 37.61
C VAL A 2 37.21 -10.65 36.90
N ALA A 3 38.05 -10.48 35.90
CA ALA A 3 38.10 -9.29 35.05
C ALA A 3 36.82 -9.23 34.16
N PRO A 4 36.25 -8.03 33.92
CA PRO A 4 35.03 -7.93 33.13
C PRO A 4 35.31 -8.05 31.64
N SER A 5 34.47 -8.85 30.96
CA SER A 5 34.39 -8.99 29.51
C SER A 5 33.99 -7.67 28.86
N GLN A 6 34.75 -7.20 27.88
CA GLN A 6 34.32 -6.12 26.99
C GLN A 6 33.18 -6.64 26.11
N GLY A 7 32.00 -6.05 26.27
CA GLY A 7 30.88 -6.24 25.35
C GLY A 7 31.04 -5.29 24.18
N ASP A 8 31.05 -5.86 22.96
CA ASP A 8 30.95 -5.10 21.72
C ASP A 8 29.58 -4.41 21.67
N GLY A 9 29.56 -3.15 22.09
CA GLY A 9 28.44 -2.25 21.94
C GLY A 9 28.31 -1.85 20.48
N HIS A 10 27.44 -2.53 19.73
CA HIS A 10 26.89 -1.97 18.49
C HIS A 10 25.95 -0.81 18.83
N GLN A 11 26.53 0.35 19.13
CA GLN A 11 25.83 1.63 19.11
C GLN A 11 25.62 2.01 17.64
N GLY A 12 24.56 1.47 17.04
CA GLY A 12 24.04 1.90 15.75
C GLY A 12 23.50 3.32 15.87
N SER A 13 24.37 4.30 15.67
CA SER A 13 24.02 5.71 15.50
C SER A 13 22.97 5.83 14.39
N LEU A 14 21.73 6.11 14.78
CA LEU A 14 20.66 6.53 13.87
C LEU A 14 21.14 7.79 13.16
N ARG A 15 21.53 7.64 11.89
CA ARG A 15 21.80 8.79 11.03
C ARG A 15 20.50 9.57 10.86
N PRO A 16 20.50 10.89 11.04
CA PRO A 16 19.32 11.71 10.80
C PRO A 16 18.86 11.50 9.35
N PHE A 17 17.54 11.38 9.17
CA PHE A 17 16.86 11.27 7.89
C PHE A 17 17.40 12.33 6.93
N GLY A 18 18.23 11.92 5.98
CA GLY A 18 19.01 12.85 5.17
C GLY A 18 18.16 13.52 4.11
N ASP A 19 18.00 14.84 4.18
CA ASP A 19 17.31 15.67 3.18
C ASP A 19 17.87 15.61 1.74
N GLY A 20 18.80 14.69 1.44
CA GLY A 20 19.49 14.56 0.16
C GLY A 20 18.89 13.57 -0.85
N TYR A 21 17.93 12.72 -0.46
CA TYR A 21 17.31 11.76 -1.41
C TYR A 21 16.11 12.32 -2.19
N TRP A 22 15.64 13.53 -1.84
CA TRP A 22 14.47 14.18 -2.45
C TRP A 22 14.79 15.41 -3.33
N GLY A 23 16.05 15.56 -3.75
CA GLY A 23 16.46 16.69 -4.59
C GLY A 23 15.66 16.76 -5.90
N SER A 24 14.73 17.73 -5.98
CA SER A 24 13.98 18.22 -7.16
C SER A 24 12.54 17.74 -7.42
N LEU A 25 11.81 17.26 -6.42
CA LEU A 25 10.37 16.98 -6.60
C LEU A 25 9.51 18.24 -6.37
N ARG A 26 8.75 18.60 -7.41
CA ARG A 26 7.82 19.74 -7.45
C ARG A 26 6.79 19.68 -6.31
N PRO A 27 6.28 20.84 -5.85
CA PRO A 27 5.33 20.90 -4.74
C PRO A 27 4.05 20.13 -5.09
N PHE A 28 3.72 19.22 -4.17
CA PHE A 28 2.52 18.40 -4.01
C PHE A 28 1.33 18.70 -4.96
N GLY A 29 1.09 17.76 -5.89
CA GLY A 29 -0.10 17.72 -6.74
C GLY A 29 -0.06 16.56 -7.75
N ASP A 30 -1.17 15.81 -7.82
CA ASP A 30 -1.66 15.04 -8.97
C ASP A 30 -1.10 13.62 -9.26
N GLY A 31 -1.35 12.65 -8.36
CA GLY A 31 -1.28 11.20 -8.66
C GLY A 31 -0.66 10.34 -7.56
N TYR A 32 -0.54 9.02 -7.77
CA TYR A 32 0.01 7.99 -6.86
C TYR A 32 1.45 8.33 -6.37
N TRP A 33 1.56 9.28 -5.45
CA TRP A 33 2.70 9.78 -4.66
C TRP A 33 4.02 10.20 -5.34
N GLY A 34 4.06 10.32 -6.67
CA GLY A 34 4.91 11.30 -7.36
C GLY A 34 6.40 11.00 -7.58
N SER A 35 6.93 9.81 -7.28
CA SER A 35 8.18 9.22 -7.86
C SER A 35 8.64 7.96 -7.09
N LEU A 36 7.74 7.03 -6.81
CA LEU A 36 8.18 5.69 -6.44
C LEU A 36 8.57 4.96 -7.74
N ARG A 37 9.78 4.38 -7.72
CA ARG A 37 10.56 4.02 -8.91
C ARG A 37 9.73 3.25 -9.94
N PRO A 38 9.99 3.47 -11.25
CA PRO A 38 9.61 2.50 -12.27
C PRO A 38 10.12 1.10 -11.88
N PHE A 39 9.39 0.08 -12.34
CA PHE A 39 9.85 -1.31 -12.29
C PHE A 39 11.13 -1.44 -13.11
N ASP A 40 12.29 -1.17 -12.50
CA ASP A 40 13.58 -1.55 -13.06
C ASP A 40 13.95 -2.92 -12.47
N ASP A 41 14.17 -3.88 -13.37
CA ASP A 41 14.78 -5.16 -13.06
C ASP A 41 16.30 -4.98 -12.89
N ALA A 42 16.83 -5.62 -11.84
CA ALA A 42 18.25 -5.82 -11.47
C ALA A 42 18.96 -4.65 -10.74
N THR A 43 19.85 -4.84 -9.76
CA THR A 43 20.88 -5.88 -9.58
C THR A 43 21.40 -5.91 -8.13
N GLY A 44 21.69 -7.11 -7.58
CA GLY A 44 22.82 -7.36 -6.67
C GLY A 44 22.80 -6.81 -5.24
N GLY A 45 22.13 -7.52 -4.32
CA GLY A 45 22.19 -7.32 -2.87
C GLY A 45 20.88 -7.75 -2.24
N THR A 46 20.91 -8.72 -1.31
CA THR A 46 19.77 -9.42 -0.66
C THR A 46 18.41 -9.09 -1.28
N SER A 47 17.97 -9.90 -2.25
CA SER A 47 16.78 -9.66 -3.10
C SER A 47 15.55 -9.26 -2.28
N ALA A 48 15.30 -7.96 -2.12
CA ALA A 48 14.12 -7.44 -1.44
C ALA A 48 12.87 -7.97 -2.13
N ARG A 49 11.94 -8.57 -1.37
CA ARG A 49 10.70 -9.11 -1.93
C ARG A 49 9.82 -7.96 -2.42
N THR A 50 9.44 -8.01 -3.69
CA THR A 50 8.58 -7.00 -4.30
C THR A 50 7.12 -7.20 -3.89
N VAL A 51 6.43 -6.11 -3.57
CA VAL A 51 5.00 -6.11 -3.24
C VAL A 51 4.29 -5.01 -4.03
N ILE A 52 3.05 -5.26 -4.46
CA ILE A 52 2.24 -4.23 -5.10
C ILE A 52 1.38 -3.58 -4.01
N LEU A 53 1.64 -2.33 -3.67
CA LEU A 53 0.84 -1.60 -2.69
C LEU A 53 -0.38 -0.98 -3.38
N TRP A 54 -1.58 -1.35 -2.95
CA TRP A 54 -2.85 -0.84 -3.45
C TRP A 54 -3.17 0.54 -2.88
N PRO A 55 -3.27 1.56 -3.74
CA PRO A 55 -3.70 2.91 -3.35
C PRO A 55 -5.22 3.06 -3.52
N ASP A 56 -5.94 2.96 -2.40
CA ASP A 56 -7.39 3.19 -2.36
C ASP A 56 -7.76 4.68 -2.45
N THR A 57 -9.06 4.98 -2.53
CA THR A 57 -9.55 6.37 -2.62
C THR A 57 -9.11 7.24 -1.45
N PHE A 58 -9.07 6.72 -0.21
CA PHE A 58 -8.61 7.47 0.95
C PHE A 58 -7.12 7.74 0.87
N THR A 59 -6.32 6.69 0.64
CA THR A 59 -4.86 6.80 0.59
C THR A 59 -4.36 7.48 -0.67
N ASN A 60 -5.23 7.76 -1.65
CA ASN A 60 -4.95 8.56 -2.83
C ASN A 60 -5.41 10.03 -2.71
N HIS A 61 -6.53 10.32 -2.02
CA HIS A 61 -7.13 11.66 -2.01
C HIS A 61 -7.40 12.28 -0.64
N LEU A 62 -7.67 11.49 0.39
CA LEU A 62 -8.16 11.99 1.69
C LEU A 62 -7.07 12.00 2.76
N SER A 63 -6.36 10.87 2.90
CA SER A 63 -5.24 10.70 3.83
C SER A 63 -4.00 10.13 3.13
N PRO A 64 -3.42 10.87 2.18
CA PRO A 64 -2.17 10.53 1.48
C PRO A 64 -1.02 10.05 2.35
N GLU A 65 -0.88 10.67 3.52
CA GLU A 65 0.17 10.41 4.50
C GLU A 65 0.15 8.97 5.00
N VAL A 66 -1.02 8.32 5.06
CA VAL A 66 -1.15 6.91 5.44
C VAL A 66 -0.52 6.01 4.37
N GLY A 67 -0.78 6.29 3.10
CA GLY A 67 -0.16 5.56 1.98
C GLY A 67 1.36 5.72 1.96
N ARG A 68 1.85 6.94 2.18
CA ARG A 68 3.30 7.22 2.27
C ARG A 68 3.96 6.54 3.47
N ALA A 69 3.31 6.56 4.63
CA ALA A 69 3.81 5.87 5.82
C ALA A 69 3.91 4.34 5.59
N ALA A 70 2.93 3.75 4.91
CA ALA A 70 2.97 2.33 4.56
C ALA A 70 4.17 1.98 3.66
N VAL A 71 4.49 2.84 2.68
CA VAL A 71 5.70 2.68 1.84
C VAL A 71 6.95 2.65 2.71
N HIS A 72 7.12 3.64 3.59
CA HIS A 72 8.29 3.70 4.48
C HIS A 72 8.41 2.48 5.38
N VAL A 73 7.28 1.95 5.90
CA VAL A 73 7.27 0.75 6.73
C VAL A 73 7.68 -0.48 5.93
N LEU A 74 7.14 -0.65 4.71
CA LEU A 74 7.50 -1.78 3.84
C LEU A 74 8.99 -1.73 3.46
N GLU A 75 9.51 -0.55 3.11
CA GLU A 75 10.93 -0.34 2.82
C GLU A 75 11.82 -0.63 4.04
N ALA A 76 11.43 -0.13 5.23
CA ALA A 76 12.13 -0.41 6.48
C ALA A 76 12.08 -1.89 6.88
N ALA A 77 11.07 -2.63 6.41
CA ALA A 77 10.94 -4.07 6.55
C ALA A 77 11.73 -4.87 5.50
N GLY A 78 12.51 -4.21 4.64
CA GLY A 78 13.30 -4.85 3.59
C GLY A 78 12.46 -5.33 2.39
N LEU A 79 11.23 -4.83 2.24
CA LEU A 79 10.36 -5.08 1.10
C LEU A 79 10.47 -3.95 0.08
N ARG A 80 10.16 -4.25 -1.18
CA ARG A 80 10.14 -3.28 -2.28
C ARG A 80 8.69 -2.98 -2.69
N PRO A 81 8.05 -1.92 -2.16
CA PRO A 81 6.71 -1.54 -2.56
C PRO A 81 6.70 -0.89 -3.95
N LEU A 82 5.79 -1.33 -4.81
CA LEU A 82 5.49 -0.72 -6.09
C LEU A 82 4.04 -0.28 -6.12
N LEU A 83 3.77 0.87 -6.75
CA LEU A 83 2.40 1.34 -6.99
C LEU A 83 1.93 0.89 -8.37
N PRO A 84 0.66 0.51 -8.52
CA PRO A 84 0.14 0.08 -9.80
C PRO A 84 0.03 1.27 -10.77
N PRO A 85 0.22 1.04 -12.08
CA PRO A 85 -0.06 2.06 -13.07
C PRO A 85 -1.57 2.35 -13.11
N THR A 86 -1.96 3.53 -13.61
CA THR A 86 -3.38 3.88 -13.85
C THR A 86 -3.88 3.39 -15.22
N ALA A 87 -3.04 2.67 -15.96
CA ALA A 87 -3.25 2.18 -17.31
C ALA A 87 -2.67 0.77 -17.47
N PRO A 88 -3.26 -0.08 -18.33
CA PRO A 88 -2.60 -1.33 -18.69
C PRO A 88 -1.23 -1.03 -19.29
N LEU A 89 -0.23 -1.82 -18.90
CA LEU A 89 1.09 -1.78 -19.52
C LEU A 89 0.93 -2.18 -20.99
N ARG A 90 1.43 -1.33 -21.90
CA ARG A 90 1.38 -1.64 -23.34
C ARG A 90 2.23 -2.87 -23.59
N GLN A 91 1.64 -3.93 -24.13
CA GLN A 91 2.38 -5.09 -24.60
C GLN A 91 3.34 -4.66 -25.72
N PRO A 92 4.59 -5.17 -25.77
CA PRO A 92 5.47 -4.96 -26.91
C PRO A 92 4.74 -5.38 -28.21
N GLY A 93 4.56 -4.46 -29.15
CA GLY A 93 3.92 -4.72 -30.45
C GLY A 93 2.43 -4.35 -30.59
N GLY A 94 1.76 -3.84 -29.56
CA GLY A 94 0.35 -3.41 -29.67
C GLY A 94 0.17 -2.08 -30.43
N ALA A 95 -0.74 -2.03 -31.41
CA ALA A 95 -1.08 -0.81 -32.16
C ALA A 95 -1.64 0.29 -31.23
N LEU A 96 -1.28 1.55 -31.50
CA LEU A 96 -1.85 2.70 -30.81
C LEU A 96 -3.33 2.86 -31.20
N PRO A 97 -4.27 3.03 -30.25
CA PRO A 97 -5.64 3.41 -30.60
C PRO A 97 -5.64 4.78 -31.29
N GLN A 98 -6.52 4.98 -32.27
CA GLN A 98 -6.57 6.16 -33.15
C GLN A 98 -6.83 7.50 -32.44
N SER A 99 -7.05 7.53 -31.12
CA SER A 99 -7.10 8.77 -30.32
C SER A 99 -5.79 8.99 -29.55
N VAL A 100 -4.88 9.73 -30.20
CA VAL A 100 -3.54 10.09 -29.70
C VAL A 100 -3.53 11.36 -28.85
N LEU A 101 -4.70 11.90 -28.47
CA LEU A 101 -4.73 12.90 -27.41
C LEU A 101 -4.26 12.21 -26.13
N PRO A 102 -3.27 12.77 -25.41
CA PRO A 102 -2.83 12.17 -24.16
C PRO A 102 -4.07 12.10 -23.28
N ARG A 103 -4.46 10.90 -22.85
CA ARG A 103 -5.49 10.72 -21.83
C ARG A 103 -4.93 11.28 -20.52
N LEU A 104 -4.88 12.60 -20.43
CA LEU A 104 -4.18 13.38 -19.41
C LEU A 104 -4.75 13.14 -18.00
N HIS A 105 -5.88 12.44 -17.88
CA HIS A 105 -6.45 12.02 -16.61
C HIS A 105 -7.03 10.61 -16.75
N ARG A 106 -6.18 9.57 -16.76
CA ARG A 106 -6.71 8.22 -16.49
C ARG A 106 -7.05 8.15 -15.01
N PRO A 107 -8.32 7.85 -14.64
CA PRO A 107 -8.72 7.84 -13.24
C PRO A 107 -7.94 6.74 -12.49
N PRO A 108 -7.69 6.90 -11.18
CA PRO A 108 -7.10 5.83 -10.37
C PRO A 108 -7.88 4.50 -10.49
N LEU A 109 -7.21 3.40 -10.18
CA LEU A 109 -7.88 2.10 -10.01
C LEU A 109 -8.83 2.16 -8.82
N CYS A 110 -9.85 1.30 -8.82
CA CYS A 110 -10.86 1.27 -7.75
C CYS A 110 -11.29 -0.18 -7.47
N CYS A 111 -11.56 -0.49 -6.21
CA CYS A 111 -12.00 -1.81 -5.75
C CYS A 111 -13.47 -2.08 -6.09
N GLY A 112 -14.25 -1.04 -6.40
CA GLY A 112 -15.66 -1.13 -6.76
C GLY A 112 -16.64 -1.23 -5.59
N LEU A 113 -16.17 -1.28 -4.33
CA LEU A 113 -17.01 -1.50 -3.14
C LEU A 113 -18.24 -0.59 -3.08
N THR A 114 -18.09 0.71 -3.32
CA THR A 114 -19.23 1.66 -3.29
C THR A 114 -20.31 1.28 -4.30
N TYR A 115 -19.94 0.79 -5.48
CA TYR A 115 -20.90 0.36 -6.49
C TYR A 115 -21.58 -0.95 -6.10
N VAL A 116 -20.87 -1.85 -5.42
CA VAL A 116 -21.45 -3.09 -4.87
C VAL A 116 -22.47 -2.76 -3.79
N SER A 117 -22.09 -1.97 -2.78
CA SER A 117 -22.95 -1.67 -1.62
C SER A 117 -24.17 -0.82 -1.96
N THR A 118 -24.15 -0.10 -3.07
CA THR A 118 -25.29 0.69 -3.58
C THR A 118 -26.07 -0.02 -4.69
N GLY A 119 -25.80 -1.30 -4.97
CA GLY A 119 -26.53 -2.11 -5.95
C GLY A 119 -26.23 -1.78 -7.42
N GLN A 120 -25.23 -0.95 -7.71
CA GLN A 120 -24.82 -0.56 -9.06
C GLN A 120 -23.88 -1.60 -9.69
N LEU A 121 -24.33 -2.86 -9.79
CA LEU A 121 -23.48 -4.01 -10.14
C LEU A 121 -22.83 -3.92 -11.52
N ASP A 122 -23.51 -3.34 -12.51
CA ASP A 122 -22.90 -3.13 -13.85
C ASP A 122 -21.71 -2.17 -13.78
N ARG A 123 -21.81 -1.14 -12.93
CA ARG A 123 -20.71 -0.20 -12.72
C ARG A 123 -19.59 -0.84 -11.91
N ALA A 124 -19.92 -1.66 -10.92
CA ALA A 124 -18.96 -2.47 -10.18
C ALA A 124 -18.16 -3.37 -11.12
N ARG A 125 -18.83 -4.18 -11.96
CA ARG A 125 -18.18 -5.05 -12.95
C ARG A 125 -17.26 -4.29 -13.89
N ARG A 126 -17.69 -3.13 -14.43
CA ARG A 126 -16.83 -2.30 -15.30
C ARG A 126 -15.56 -1.82 -14.61
N VAL A 127 -15.67 -1.33 -13.38
CA VAL A 127 -14.52 -0.86 -12.60
C VAL A 127 -13.60 -2.01 -12.22
N MET A 128 -14.15 -3.12 -11.74
CA MET A 128 -13.38 -4.30 -11.35
C MET A 128 -12.67 -4.94 -12.55
N ARG A 129 -13.29 -5.03 -13.74
CA ARG A 129 -12.64 -5.54 -14.96
C ARG A 129 -11.42 -4.71 -15.32
N ARG A 130 -11.52 -3.39 -15.23
CA ARG A 130 -10.37 -2.49 -15.45
C ARG A 130 -9.27 -2.75 -14.43
N THR A 131 -9.61 -2.92 -13.15
CA THR A 131 -8.63 -3.24 -12.10
C THR A 131 -7.92 -4.57 -12.40
N VAL A 132 -8.66 -5.61 -12.78
CA VAL A 132 -8.09 -6.91 -13.19
C VAL A 132 -7.19 -6.74 -14.41
N GLU A 133 -7.64 -6.05 -15.46
CA GLU A 133 -6.86 -5.84 -16.69
C GLU A 133 -5.50 -5.18 -16.42
N VAL A 134 -5.48 -4.19 -15.54
CA VAL A 134 -4.26 -3.43 -15.21
C VAL A 134 -3.33 -4.22 -14.29
N LEU A 135 -3.87 -4.91 -13.29
CA LEU A 135 -3.06 -5.58 -12.28
C LEU A 135 -2.59 -6.98 -12.70
N SER A 136 -3.33 -7.69 -13.55
CA SER A 136 -3.02 -9.08 -13.89
C SER A 136 -1.57 -9.30 -14.31
N PRO A 137 -0.94 -8.46 -15.18
CA PRO A 137 0.46 -8.65 -15.56
C PRO A 137 1.43 -8.53 -14.39
N LEU A 138 1.17 -7.65 -13.42
CA LEU A 138 2.04 -7.43 -12.25
C LEU A 138 1.99 -8.60 -11.26
N LEU A 139 0.90 -9.36 -11.29
CA LEU A 139 0.64 -10.46 -10.36
C LEU A 139 1.04 -11.83 -10.94
N GLN A 140 1.55 -11.88 -12.18
CA GLN A 140 1.99 -13.15 -12.81
C GLN A 140 3.20 -13.76 -12.11
N ASP A 141 4.09 -12.92 -11.59
CA ASP A 141 5.29 -13.34 -10.87
C ASP A 141 5.03 -13.65 -9.39
N GLY A 142 3.75 -13.73 -8.97
CA GLY A 142 3.37 -14.08 -7.61
C GLY A 142 3.51 -12.95 -6.58
N HIS A 143 3.78 -11.72 -7.01
CA HIS A 143 3.83 -10.56 -6.13
C HIS A 143 2.49 -10.37 -5.39
N PRO A 144 2.50 -10.21 -4.05
CA PRO A 144 1.27 -9.97 -3.31
C PRO A 144 0.75 -8.55 -3.55
N LEU A 145 -0.57 -8.41 -3.67
CA LEU A 145 -1.26 -7.13 -3.67
C LEU A 145 -1.58 -6.74 -2.23
N VAL A 146 -0.78 -5.84 -1.66
CA VAL A 146 -0.92 -5.37 -0.28
C VAL A 146 -1.94 -4.25 -0.22
N VAL A 147 -2.98 -4.42 0.59
CA VAL A 147 -4.08 -3.47 0.73
C VAL A 147 -4.12 -2.95 2.16
N LEU A 148 -4.11 -1.62 2.30
CA LEU A 148 -4.15 -0.94 3.61
C LEU A 148 -5.55 -0.97 4.20
N GLU A 149 -6.54 -0.69 3.35
CA GLU A 149 -7.93 -0.51 3.76
C GLU A 149 -8.70 -1.86 3.73
N PRO A 150 -9.23 -2.35 4.87
CA PRO A 150 -9.83 -3.67 4.97
C PRO A 150 -11.02 -3.92 4.03
N SER A 151 -11.86 -2.91 3.77
CA SER A 151 -13.05 -3.07 2.93
C SER A 151 -12.71 -3.15 1.43
N CYS A 152 -11.67 -2.45 0.97
CA CYS A 152 -11.06 -2.67 -0.34
C CYS A 152 -10.48 -4.08 -0.44
N ALA A 153 -9.80 -4.55 0.61
CA ALA A 153 -9.25 -5.90 0.63
C ALA A 153 -10.36 -6.96 0.53
N ALA A 154 -11.47 -6.77 1.25
CA ALA A 154 -12.64 -7.63 1.16
C ALA A 154 -13.24 -7.60 -0.25
N ALA A 155 -13.55 -6.42 -0.79
CA ALA A 155 -14.14 -6.28 -2.13
C ALA A 155 -13.28 -6.94 -3.23
N LEU A 156 -11.95 -6.82 -3.15
CA LEU A 156 -11.04 -7.45 -4.11
C LEU A 156 -10.93 -8.98 -3.92
N ARG A 157 -11.12 -9.48 -2.69
CA ARG A 157 -11.03 -10.92 -2.37
C ARG A 157 -12.32 -11.70 -2.58
N THR A 158 -13.47 -11.10 -2.30
CA THR A 158 -14.78 -11.77 -2.28
C THR A 158 -15.66 -11.30 -3.43
N ASP A 159 -15.95 -10.01 -3.49
CA ASP A 159 -16.95 -9.48 -4.43
C ASP A 159 -16.45 -9.53 -5.87
N LEU A 160 -15.17 -9.22 -6.08
CA LEU A 160 -14.54 -9.19 -7.39
C LEU A 160 -14.59 -10.55 -8.12
N PRO A 161 -14.15 -11.69 -7.53
CA PRO A 161 -14.23 -12.98 -8.21
C PRO A 161 -15.67 -13.50 -8.37
N GLU A 162 -16.61 -13.11 -7.50
CA GLU A 162 -18.04 -13.45 -7.67
C GLU A 162 -18.66 -12.66 -8.83
N LEU A 163 -18.38 -11.36 -8.92
CA LEU A 163 -18.87 -10.49 -9.97
C LEU A 163 -18.12 -10.66 -11.30
N LEU A 164 -16.97 -11.32 -11.34
CA LEU A 164 -16.22 -11.59 -12.56
C LEU A 164 -15.87 -13.07 -12.67
N SER A 165 -16.84 -13.94 -12.38
CA SER A 165 -16.67 -15.39 -12.42
C SER A 165 -16.32 -15.94 -13.81
N ASP A 166 -16.57 -15.16 -14.87
CA ASP A 166 -16.16 -15.45 -16.25
C ASP A 166 -14.68 -15.13 -16.55
N ASP A 167 -13.98 -14.40 -15.67
CA ASP A 167 -12.58 -14.02 -15.85
C ASP A 167 -11.68 -14.72 -14.83
N PRO A 168 -10.89 -15.75 -15.22
CA PRO A 168 -10.05 -16.50 -14.28
C PRO A 168 -8.99 -15.64 -13.58
N ARG A 169 -8.63 -14.48 -14.16
CA ARG A 169 -7.69 -13.53 -13.55
C ARG A 169 -8.28 -12.85 -12.32
N ALA A 170 -9.61 -12.77 -12.23
CA ALA A 170 -10.31 -12.25 -11.04
C ALA A 170 -9.99 -13.12 -9.81
N ALA A 171 -10.07 -14.44 -9.95
CA ALA A 171 -9.71 -15.38 -8.89
C ALA A 171 -8.20 -15.34 -8.57
N GLN A 172 -7.33 -15.14 -9.57
CA GLN A 172 -5.88 -14.96 -9.34
C GLN A 172 -5.61 -13.69 -8.53
N LEU A 173 -6.22 -12.56 -8.91
CA LEU A 173 -6.09 -11.31 -8.19
C LEU A 173 -6.55 -11.48 -6.74
N ALA A 174 -7.73 -12.05 -6.52
CA ALA A 174 -8.27 -12.30 -5.18
C ALA A 174 -7.29 -13.07 -4.28
N ARG A 175 -6.64 -14.13 -4.81
CA ARG A 175 -5.64 -14.92 -4.06
C ARG A 175 -4.36 -14.15 -3.74
N SER A 176 -4.00 -13.15 -4.54
CA SER A 176 -2.81 -12.32 -4.32
C SER A 176 -3.00 -11.26 -3.23
N VAL A 177 -4.26 -10.95 -2.85
CA VAL A 177 -4.54 -9.90 -1.88
C VAL A 177 -4.02 -10.26 -0.50
N ARG A 178 -3.22 -9.38 0.10
CA ARG A 178 -2.77 -9.41 1.50
C ARG A 178 -3.23 -8.13 2.19
N THR A 179 -3.65 -8.23 3.45
CA THR A 179 -3.76 -7.02 4.27
C THR A 179 -2.35 -6.53 4.57
N PHE A 180 -2.22 -5.27 4.98
CA PHE A 180 -0.91 -4.72 5.35
C PHE A 180 -0.19 -5.56 6.42
N VAL A 181 -0.91 -5.92 7.48
CA VAL A 181 -0.35 -6.72 8.60
C VAL A 181 0.05 -8.11 8.11
N GLN A 182 -0.82 -8.77 7.35
CA GLN A 182 -0.55 -10.10 6.81
C GLN A 182 0.71 -10.10 5.92
N ALA A 183 0.90 -9.04 5.12
CA ALA A 183 2.09 -8.93 4.27
C ALA A 183 3.39 -8.81 5.10
N LEU A 184 3.37 -8.06 6.20
CA LEU A 184 4.52 -7.95 7.10
C LEU A 184 4.82 -9.28 7.80
N GLU A 185 3.79 -9.96 8.32
CA GLU A 185 3.94 -11.25 8.99
C GLU A 185 4.48 -12.34 8.04
N GLU A 186 3.97 -12.40 6.81
CA GLU A 186 4.36 -13.42 5.83
C GLU A 186 5.74 -13.14 5.19
N LEU A 187 6.05 -11.86 4.93
CA LEU A 187 7.20 -11.50 4.08
C LEU A 187 8.38 -10.92 4.85
N ALA A 188 8.14 -10.41 6.06
CA ALA A 188 9.13 -9.80 6.94
C ALA A 188 8.91 -10.23 8.41
N PRO A 189 8.89 -11.55 8.72
CA PRO A 189 8.55 -12.06 10.06
C PRO A 189 9.52 -11.59 11.16
N ASP A 190 10.77 -11.31 10.78
CA ASP A 190 11.81 -10.83 11.70
C ASP A 190 11.80 -9.30 11.89
N TRP A 191 10.93 -8.58 11.18
CA TRP A 191 10.88 -7.12 11.31
C TRP A 191 10.18 -6.72 12.61
N GLN A 192 10.90 -5.99 13.46
CA GLN A 192 10.30 -5.31 14.60
C GLN A 192 10.04 -3.85 14.25
N GLY A 193 8.76 -3.48 14.25
CA GLY A 193 8.35 -2.10 14.04
C GLY A 193 8.85 -1.16 15.13
N PRO A 194 8.82 0.16 14.89
CA PRO A 194 9.17 1.14 15.90
C PRO A 194 8.25 0.96 17.11
N THR A 195 8.84 0.84 18.30
CA THR A 195 8.07 0.82 19.54
C THR A 195 7.31 2.14 19.65
N PRO A 196 5.97 2.14 19.80
CA PRO A 196 5.25 3.39 20.02
C PRO A 196 5.85 4.08 21.24
N ALA A 197 6.33 5.31 21.07
CA ALA A 197 6.67 6.14 22.21
C ALA A 197 5.43 6.16 23.11
N ARG A 198 5.56 5.76 24.38
CA ARG A 198 4.44 5.83 25.34
C ARG A 198 3.92 7.25 25.28
N SER A 199 2.72 7.44 24.73
CA SER A 199 2.11 8.76 24.68
C SER A 199 1.93 9.22 26.12
N THR A 200 2.73 10.18 26.57
CA THR A 200 2.46 10.92 27.79
C THR A 200 1.16 11.69 27.56
N GLY A 201 0.03 11.07 27.91
CA GLY A 201 -1.29 11.66 27.96
C GLY A 201 -1.84 12.15 26.62
N ILE A 202 -2.83 11.44 26.08
CA ILE A 202 -3.84 12.08 25.22
C ILE A 202 -4.51 13.15 26.08
N ARG A 203 -4.09 14.42 25.95
CA ARG A 203 -4.82 15.55 26.53
C ARG A 203 -6.11 15.69 25.72
N PRO A 204 -7.30 15.51 26.32
CA PRO A 204 -8.54 15.72 25.60
C PRO A 204 -8.58 17.16 25.08
N ARG A 205 -8.81 17.32 23.78
CA ARG A 205 -8.90 18.61 23.09
C ARG A 205 -10.25 19.30 23.33
N ASN A 206 -10.78 19.24 24.56
CA ASN A 206 -11.95 20.00 24.97
C ASN A 206 -11.65 20.68 26.30
N GLY A 207 -11.63 22.01 26.26
CA GLY A 207 -11.36 22.90 27.39
C GLY A 207 -12.47 22.93 28.44
N ASN A 208 -12.87 21.78 28.96
CA ASN A 208 -13.74 21.70 30.14
C ASN A 208 -12.92 21.25 31.36
N PRO A 209 -12.59 22.13 32.31
CA PRO A 209 -11.74 21.82 33.46
C PRO A 209 -12.39 20.94 34.54
N ARG A 210 -13.55 20.29 34.30
CA ARG A 210 -14.28 19.52 35.33
C ARG A 210 -14.88 18.18 34.87
N GLY A 211 -14.20 17.42 34.01
CA GLY A 211 -14.60 16.05 33.67
C GLY A 211 -13.85 14.99 34.48
N ARG A 212 -14.43 14.54 35.60
CA ARG A 212 -13.93 13.42 36.40
C ARG A 212 -14.00 12.13 35.56
N LEU A 213 -12.86 11.49 35.28
CA LEU A 213 -12.83 10.16 34.64
C LEU A 213 -13.28 9.13 35.69
N LEU A 214 -14.48 8.58 35.51
CA LEU A 214 -14.91 7.35 36.17
C LEU A 214 -15.56 6.46 35.12
N VAL A 215 -14.78 5.51 34.60
CA VAL A 215 -15.33 4.26 34.05
C VAL A 215 -14.43 3.14 34.57
N PRO A 216 -14.77 2.49 35.69
CA PRO A 216 -14.18 1.20 36.01
C PRO A 216 -14.88 0.15 35.14
N TYR A 217 -14.10 -0.50 34.28
CA TYR A 217 -14.50 -1.76 33.67
C TYR A 217 -14.14 -2.86 34.65
N SER A 218 -15.14 -3.56 35.18
CA SER A 218 -14.97 -4.81 35.93
C SER A 218 -15.65 -5.93 35.15
N ALA A 219 -15.01 -7.10 35.21
CA ALA A 219 -15.23 -8.33 34.45
C ALA A 219 -16.65 -8.90 34.47
#